data_AF-M7N5Q9-F1
#
_entry.id   AF-M7N5Q9-F1
#
_cell.length_a   1.000
_cell.length_b   1.000
_cell.length_c   1.000
_cell.angle_alpha   90.00
_cell.angle_beta   90.00
_cell.angle_gamma   90.00
#
_symmetry.space_group_name_H-M   'P 1'
#
loop_
_entity.id
_entity.type
_entity.pdbx_description
1 polymer ?
#
loop_
_entity_poly.entity_id
_entity_poly.type
_entity_poly.pdbx_seq_one_letter_code
_entity_poly.pdbx_strand_id
1 'polypeptide(L)'
;MHISYLYESLRGSQKQIDQLLDEQKRQQQQWRRSLKLSKEKAEAAYRLLHWCDRCSLILCRRQLPEDERRLEVFQGPDRTVYHLWQRQKDQSIGVEPWPFLEKEFEVWVEARTLSQLEFKDDGALARALAEAKVEERRWLFRK
;
A
#
# COMPACT_ATOMS: atom_id res chain seq x y z
N MET A 1 -8.32 12.09 -2.36
CA MET A 1 -8.43 11.48 -1.01
C MET A 1 -7.06 11.15 -0.44
N HIS A 2 -6.13 10.55 -1.21
CA HIS A 2 -4.81 10.18 -0.71
C HIS A 2 -3.95 11.36 -0.21
N ILE A 3 -3.82 12.43 -1.02
CA ILE A 3 -3.11 13.65 -0.60
C ILE A 3 -3.70 14.22 0.69
N SER A 4 -5.04 14.28 0.81
CA SER A 4 -5.67 14.69 2.07
C SER A 4 -5.25 13.78 3.21
N TYR A 5 -5.35 12.45 3.07
CA TYR A 5 -4.95 11.52 4.12
C TYR A 5 -3.50 11.71 4.58
N LEU A 6 -2.55 11.87 3.65
CA LEU A 6 -1.12 12.03 3.97
C LEU A 6 -0.82 13.31 4.75
N TYR A 7 -1.49 14.41 4.41
CA TYR A 7 -1.14 15.74 4.90
C TYR A 7 -2.13 16.34 5.90
N GLU A 8 -3.29 15.71 6.14
CA GLU A 8 -4.29 16.27 7.06
C GLU A 8 -3.75 16.44 8.49
N SER A 9 -2.82 15.57 8.92
CA SER A 9 -2.14 15.69 10.23
C SER A 9 -1.26 16.93 10.33
N LEU A 10 -0.87 17.53 9.21
CA LEU A 10 -0.07 18.76 9.14
C LEU A 10 -0.93 20.02 9.00
N ARG A 11 -2.26 19.92 9.04
CA ARG A 11 -3.13 21.09 8.96
C ARG A 11 -2.80 22.09 10.07
N GLY A 12 -2.76 23.37 9.74
CA GLY A 12 -2.38 24.48 10.62
C GLY A 12 -0.87 24.69 10.75
N SER A 13 -0.04 23.80 10.21
CA SER A 13 1.43 23.97 10.26
C SER A 13 1.93 25.03 9.28
N GLN A 14 1.35 25.10 8.08
CA GLN A 14 1.73 26.03 7.03
C GLN A 14 0.50 26.41 6.19
N LYS A 15 0.37 27.69 5.89
CA LYS A 15 -0.75 28.21 5.08
C LYS A 15 -0.89 27.52 3.72
N GLN A 16 0.21 27.14 3.09
CA GLN A 16 0.20 26.45 1.79
C GLN A 16 -0.41 25.04 1.90
N ILE A 17 -0.13 24.32 2.99
CA ILE A 17 -0.71 22.99 3.25
C ILE A 17 -2.22 23.13 3.46
N ASP A 18 -2.65 24.11 4.24
CA ASP A 18 -4.09 24.34 4.49
C ASP A 18 -4.84 24.63 3.18
N GLN A 19 -4.28 25.52 2.35
CA GLN A 19 -4.84 25.83 1.02
C GLN A 19 -4.93 24.60 0.12
N LEU A 20 -3.88 23.78 0.08
CA LEU A 20 -3.87 22.53 -0.67
C LEU A 20 -4.97 21.58 -0.18
N LEU A 21 -5.07 21.38 1.14
CA LEU A 21 -6.06 20.45 1.70
C LEU A 21 -7.50 20.94 1.47
N ASP A 22 -7.75 22.25 1.53
CA ASP A 22 -9.06 22.83 1.26
C ASP A 22 -9.45 22.69 -0.21
N GLU A 23 -8.49 22.93 -1.12
CA GLU A 23 -8.64 22.66 -2.55
C GLU A 23 -8.99 21.19 -2.79
N GLN A 24 -8.25 20.27 -2.17
CA GLN A 24 -8.50 18.84 -2.27
C GLN A 24 -9.90 18.45 -1.78
N LYS A 25 -10.38 19.02 -0.66
CA LYS A 25 -11.74 18.77 -0.15
C LYS A 25 -12.81 19.26 -1.13
N ARG A 26 -12.62 20.46 -1.70
CA ARG A 26 -13.54 21.03 -2.71
C ARG A 26 -13.61 20.15 -3.97
N GLN A 27 -12.45 19.77 -4.51
CA GLN A 27 -12.37 18.93 -5.71
C GLN A 27 -13.01 17.56 -5.49
N GLN A 28 -12.75 16.91 -4.34
CA GLN A 28 -13.37 15.63 -3.99
C GLN A 28 -14.90 15.74 -3.94
N GLN A 29 -15.45 16.82 -3.38
CA GLN A 29 -16.89 17.04 -3.37
C GLN A 29 -17.45 17.22 -4.79
N GLN A 30 -16.77 18.00 -5.63
CA GLN A 30 -17.16 18.22 -7.03
C GLN A 30 -17.17 16.90 -7.81
N TRP A 31 -16.07 16.14 -7.78
CA TRP A 31 -15.96 14.87 -8.50
C TRP A 31 -17.01 13.86 -8.05
N ARG A 32 -17.23 13.72 -6.72
CA ARG A 32 -18.28 12.84 -6.22
C ARG A 32 -19.66 13.21 -6.74
N ARG A 33 -19.99 14.51 -6.79
CA ARG A 33 -21.27 14.98 -7.35
C ARG A 33 -21.39 14.66 -8.83
N SER A 34 -20.36 14.95 -9.61
CA SER A 34 -20.32 14.63 -11.06
C SER A 34 -20.47 13.13 -11.32
N LEU A 35 -19.87 12.29 -10.48
CA LEU A 35 -19.94 10.83 -10.56
C LEU A 35 -21.17 10.23 -9.86
N LYS A 36 -22.04 11.05 -9.26
CA LYS A 36 -23.21 10.61 -8.47
C LYS A 36 -22.86 9.61 -7.35
N LEU A 37 -21.72 9.81 -6.70
CA LEU A 37 -21.22 8.96 -5.62
C LEU A 37 -21.49 9.59 -4.24
N SER A 38 -22.01 8.78 -3.32
CA SER A 38 -22.10 9.18 -1.91
C SER A 38 -20.70 9.31 -1.31
N LYS A 39 -20.59 10.05 -0.21
CA LYS A 39 -19.32 10.23 0.49
C LYS A 39 -18.84 8.89 1.06
N GLU A 40 -19.75 8.12 1.61
CA GLU A 40 -19.53 6.83 2.25
C GLU A 40 -18.99 5.80 1.25
N LYS A 41 -19.57 5.75 0.04
CA LYS A 41 -19.09 4.88 -1.04
C LYS A 41 -17.68 5.26 -1.50
N ALA A 42 -17.41 6.55 -1.66
CA ALA A 42 -16.08 7.02 -2.05
C ALA A 42 -15.02 6.71 -0.97
N GLU A 43 -15.36 6.90 0.31
CA GLU A 43 -14.51 6.55 1.44
C GLU A 43 -14.26 5.04 1.56
N ALA A 44 -15.28 4.21 1.34
CA ALA A 44 -15.12 2.75 1.33
C ALA A 44 -14.18 2.29 0.21
N ALA A 45 -14.35 2.82 -1.01
CA ALA A 45 -13.46 2.53 -2.13
C ALA A 45 -12.02 3.00 -1.83
N TYR A 46 -11.86 4.18 -1.22
CA TYR A 46 -10.54 4.66 -0.82
C TYR A 46 -9.88 3.79 0.26
N ARG A 47 -10.63 3.32 1.27
CA ARG A 47 -10.10 2.40 2.28
C ARG A 47 -9.61 1.09 1.68
N LEU A 48 -10.34 0.55 0.70
CA LEU A 48 -9.88 -0.63 -0.04
C LEU A 48 -8.55 -0.36 -0.76
N LEU A 49 -8.45 0.75 -1.51
CA LEU A 49 -7.20 1.14 -2.18
C LEU A 49 -6.06 1.30 -1.17
N HIS A 50 -6.31 1.99 -0.06
CA HIS A 50 -5.31 2.24 0.97
C HIS A 50 -4.84 0.95 1.65
N TRP A 51 -5.75 0.00 1.90
CA TRP A 51 -5.40 -1.31 2.40
C TRP A 51 -4.50 -2.07 1.42
N CYS A 52 -4.84 -2.06 0.11
CA CYS A 52 -4.02 -2.68 -0.93
C CYS A 52 -2.63 -2.03 -1.04
N ASP A 53 -2.56 -0.70 -1.02
CA ASP A 53 -1.31 0.07 -1.02
C ASP A 53 -0.42 -0.33 0.17
N ARG A 54 -0.98 -0.28 1.39
CA ARG A 54 -0.25 -0.66 2.60
C ARG A 54 0.19 -2.13 2.62
N CYS A 55 -0.68 -3.04 2.17
CA CYS A 55 -0.35 -4.46 2.03
C CYS A 55 0.82 -4.66 1.07
N SER A 56 0.75 -4.09 -0.14
CA SER A 56 1.82 -4.21 -1.13
C SER A 56 3.15 -3.61 -0.64
N LEU A 57 3.12 -2.48 0.08
CA LEU A 57 4.30 -1.90 0.70
C LEU A 57 4.92 -2.83 1.74
N ILE A 58 4.12 -3.50 2.58
CA ILE A 58 4.62 -4.45 3.58
C ILE A 58 5.39 -5.59 2.88
N LEU A 59 4.81 -6.15 1.81
CA LEU A 59 5.44 -7.23 1.05
C LEU A 59 6.73 -6.76 0.36
N CYS A 60 6.64 -5.69 -0.42
CA CYS A 60 7.75 -5.20 -1.25
C CYS A 60 8.91 -4.65 -0.43
N ARG A 61 8.64 -4.09 0.76
CA ARG A 61 9.66 -3.60 1.70
C ARG A 61 10.17 -4.66 2.67
N ARG A 62 9.76 -5.92 2.52
CA ARG A 62 10.17 -7.05 3.38
C ARG A 62 9.87 -6.78 4.86
N GLN A 63 8.66 -6.28 5.15
CA GLN A 63 8.24 -5.88 6.50
C GLN A 63 7.33 -6.92 7.18
N LEU A 64 7.21 -8.13 6.62
CA LEU A 64 6.53 -9.22 7.31
C LEU A 64 7.30 -9.54 8.59
N PRO A 65 6.65 -9.57 9.75
CA PRO A 65 7.32 -9.82 11.00
C PRO A 65 7.65 -11.30 11.18
N GLU A 66 8.73 -11.58 11.89
CA GLU A 66 9.10 -12.92 12.33
C GLU A 66 8.15 -13.43 13.44
N ASP A 67 8.23 -14.73 13.72
CA ASP A 67 7.50 -15.43 14.79
C ASP A 67 5.98 -15.38 14.69
N GLU A 68 5.45 -15.41 13.46
CA GLU A 68 4.02 -15.33 13.16
C GLU A 68 3.32 -14.12 13.81
N ARG A 69 4.08 -13.08 14.16
CA ARG A 69 3.52 -11.87 14.77
C ARG A 69 2.56 -11.21 13.79
N ARG A 70 1.48 -10.66 14.32
CA ARG A 70 0.45 -9.99 13.52
C ARG A 70 0.81 -8.53 13.36
N LEU A 71 0.89 -8.09 12.12
CA LEU A 71 1.08 -6.70 11.74
C LEU A 71 -0.25 -6.12 11.28
N GLU A 72 -0.66 -5.00 11.87
CA GLU A 72 -1.82 -4.25 11.37
C GLU A 72 -1.51 -3.70 9.96
N VAL A 73 -2.38 -4.02 9.01
CA VAL A 73 -2.33 -3.48 7.65
C VAL A 73 -3.03 -2.12 7.66
N PHE A 74 -4.37 -2.15 7.71
CA PHE A 74 -5.22 -0.98 7.78
C PHE A 74 -6.68 -1.40 7.97
N GLN A 75 -7.58 -0.43 8.11
CA GLN A 75 -9.03 -0.65 8.03
C GLN A 75 -9.50 -0.91 6.59
N GLY A 76 -10.34 -1.93 6.41
CA GLY A 76 -10.96 -2.25 5.13
C GLY A 76 -12.15 -1.33 4.77
N PRO A 77 -12.81 -1.59 3.63
CA PRO A 77 -14.00 -0.83 3.21
C PRO A 77 -15.13 -0.88 4.26
N ASP A 78 -15.22 -1.97 5.02
CA ASP A 78 -16.15 -2.23 6.12
C ASP A 78 -15.74 -1.61 7.48
N ARG A 79 -14.59 -0.92 7.53
CA ARG A 79 -13.96 -0.36 8.74
C ARG A 79 -13.40 -1.39 9.72
N THR A 80 -13.37 -2.67 9.34
CA THR A 80 -12.70 -3.70 10.14
C THR A 80 -11.20 -3.56 9.99
N VAL A 81 -10.45 -3.72 11.08
CA VAL A 81 -8.99 -3.72 11.05
C VAL A 81 -8.48 -5.07 10.58
N TYR A 82 -7.62 -5.06 9.57
CA TYR A 82 -7.02 -6.26 9.01
C TYR A 82 -5.57 -6.42 9.49
N HIS A 83 -5.21 -7.67 9.79
CA HIS A 83 -3.86 -8.06 10.17
C HIS A 83 -3.26 -9.01 9.15
N LEU A 84 -1.94 -8.92 8.99
CA LEU A 84 -1.13 -9.75 8.11
C LEU A 84 -0.02 -10.41 8.93
N TRP A 85 0.32 -11.66 8.64
CA TRP A 85 1.46 -12.34 9.23
C TRP A 85 2.02 -13.40 8.28
N GLN A 86 3.25 -13.83 8.51
CA GLN A 86 3.85 -14.96 7.81
C GLN A 86 3.88 -16.19 8.73
N ARG A 87 3.41 -17.32 8.23
CA ARG A 87 3.43 -18.60 8.96
C ARG A 87 4.83 -19.21 8.92
N GLN A 88 5.31 -19.73 10.05
CA GLN A 88 6.65 -20.33 10.13
C GLN A 88 6.73 -21.65 9.37
N LYS A 89 5.67 -22.46 9.42
CA LYS A 89 5.67 -23.83 8.89
C LYS A 89 5.88 -23.91 7.37
N ASP A 90 5.21 -23.04 6.61
CA ASP A 90 5.17 -23.10 5.15
C ASP A 90 5.47 -21.76 4.47
N GLN A 91 5.82 -20.73 5.26
CA GLN A 91 6.12 -19.38 4.78
C GLN A 91 4.94 -18.68 4.08
N SER A 92 3.73 -19.25 4.14
CA SER A 92 2.52 -18.64 3.59
C SER A 92 2.08 -17.42 4.40
N ILE A 93 1.35 -16.54 3.75
CA ILE A 93 0.83 -15.31 4.33
C ILE A 93 -0.61 -15.53 4.78
N GLY A 94 -0.87 -15.26 6.06
CA GLY A 94 -2.21 -15.20 6.64
C GLY A 94 -2.74 -13.78 6.69
N VAL A 95 -4.07 -13.63 6.51
CA VAL A 95 -4.79 -12.36 6.67
C VAL A 95 -6.02 -12.57 7.54
N GLU A 96 -6.26 -11.67 8.50
CA GLU A 96 -7.45 -11.73 9.36
C GLU A 96 -8.10 -10.34 9.54
N PRO A 97 -9.42 -10.21 9.26
CA PRO A 97 -10.29 -11.24 8.68
C PRO A 97 -9.87 -11.55 7.23
N TRP A 98 -10.21 -12.75 6.73
CA TRP A 98 -9.85 -13.15 5.36
C TRP A 98 -10.72 -12.40 4.33
N PRO A 99 -10.16 -11.48 3.51
CA PRO A 99 -10.96 -10.64 2.61
C PRO A 99 -11.22 -11.28 1.23
N PHE A 100 -10.60 -12.42 0.94
CA PHE A 100 -10.59 -12.99 -0.41
C PHE A 100 -11.65 -14.07 -0.58
N LEU A 101 -12.21 -14.16 -1.78
CA LEU A 101 -13.13 -15.23 -2.15
C LEU A 101 -12.42 -16.59 -2.14
N GLU A 102 -11.25 -16.65 -2.77
CA GLU A 102 -10.41 -17.84 -2.82
C GLU A 102 -9.78 -18.12 -1.46
N LYS A 103 -9.59 -19.40 -1.13
CA LYS A 103 -8.93 -19.83 0.11
C LYS A 103 -7.40 -19.69 0.04
N GLU A 104 -6.88 -19.65 -1.18
CA GLU A 104 -5.46 -19.57 -1.47
C GLU A 104 -5.25 -18.91 -2.83
N PHE A 105 -4.21 -18.09 -2.94
CA PHE A 105 -3.73 -17.53 -4.20
C PHE A 105 -2.28 -17.08 -4.06
N GLU A 106 -1.57 -16.97 -5.18
CA GLU A 106 -0.22 -16.43 -5.21
C GLU A 106 -0.24 -15.04 -5.85
N VAL A 107 0.57 -14.14 -5.29
CA VAL A 107 0.90 -12.86 -5.92
C VAL A 107 2.40 -12.78 -6.10
N TRP A 108 2.83 -12.09 -7.15
CA TRP A 108 4.24 -11.91 -7.43
C TRP A 108 4.52 -10.56 -8.07
N VAL A 109 5.77 -10.11 -7.93
CA VAL A 109 6.30 -8.92 -8.59
C VAL A 109 7.69 -9.21 -9.13
N GLU A 110 8.03 -8.52 -10.21
CA GLU A 110 9.41 -8.45 -10.69
C GLU A 110 10.19 -7.43 -9.87
N ALA A 111 11.43 -7.76 -9.54
CA ALA A 111 12.35 -6.91 -8.82
C ALA A 111 13.74 -6.97 -9.44
N ARG A 112 14.50 -5.89 -9.28
CA ARG A 112 15.92 -5.86 -9.58
C ARG A 112 16.67 -5.48 -8.32
N THR A 113 17.69 -6.25 -7.98
CA THR A 113 18.49 -6.03 -6.77
C THR A 113 19.86 -5.51 -7.18
N LEU A 114 20.22 -4.31 -6.71
CA LEU A 114 21.57 -3.75 -6.83
C LEU A 114 22.31 -3.95 -5.51
N SER A 115 23.54 -4.48 -5.58
CA SER A 115 24.41 -4.66 -4.41
C SER A 115 25.32 -3.45 -4.17
N GLN A 116 25.49 -2.59 -5.16
CA GLN A 116 26.26 -1.36 -5.07
C GLN A 116 25.53 -0.33 -4.19
N LEU A 117 26.22 0.19 -3.19
CA LEU A 117 25.66 1.18 -2.26
C LEU A 117 25.69 2.60 -2.82
N GLU A 118 26.62 2.90 -3.72
CA GLU A 118 26.83 4.23 -4.28
C GLU A 118 27.03 4.17 -5.78
N PHE A 119 26.59 5.22 -6.46
CA PHE A 119 26.75 5.42 -7.90
C PHE A 119 27.34 6.79 -8.15
N LYS A 120 28.20 6.88 -9.16
CA LYS A 120 28.87 8.14 -9.53
C LYS A 120 27.87 9.23 -9.94
N ASP A 121 26.82 8.84 -10.66
CA ASP A 121 25.78 9.70 -11.20
C ASP A 121 24.52 8.89 -11.52
N ASP A 122 23.43 9.59 -11.84
CA ASP A 122 22.14 8.99 -12.21
C ASP A 122 22.25 8.09 -13.44
N GLY A 123 23.18 8.39 -14.37
CA GLY A 123 23.41 7.57 -15.56
C GLY A 123 24.01 6.21 -15.22
N ALA A 124 24.92 6.16 -14.25
CA ALA A 124 25.50 4.93 -13.73
C ALA A 124 24.44 4.08 -12.99
N LEU A 125 23.57 4.71 -12.19
CA LEU A 125 22.44 4.03 -11.55
C LEU A 125 21.47 3.44 -12.59
N ALA A 126 21.08 4.24 -13.59
CA ALA A 126 20.14 3.79 -14.63
C ALA A 126 20.69 2.59 -15.43
N ARG A 127 21.98 2.63 -15.80
CA ARG A 127 22.63 1.49 -16.47
C ARG A 127 22.66 0.24 -15.58
N ALA A 128 23.07 0.40 -14.32
CA ALA A 128 23.11 -0.71 -13.37
C ALA A 128 21.71 -1.32 -13.18
N LEU A 129 20.66 -0.51 -13.06
CA LEU A 129 19.27 -0.98 -13.01
C LEU A 129 18.89 -1.73 -14.28
N ALA A 130 19.24 -1.23 -15.47
CA ALA A 130 18.90 -1.84 -16.75
C ALA A 130 19.62 -3.18 -17.00
N GLU A 131 20.85 -3.32 -16.49
CA GLU A 131 21.66 -4.54 -16.62
C GLU A 131 21.37 -5.57 -15.51
N ALA A 132 20.84 -5.13 -14.37
CA ALA A 132 20.52 -6.03 -13.27
C ALA A 132 19.51 -7.10 -13.67
N LYS A 133 19.78 -8.34 -13.24
CA LYS A 133 18.91 -9.48 -13.48
C LYS A 133 17.52 -9.21 -12.87
N VAL A 134 16.49 -9.52 -13.65
CA VAL A 134 15.11 -9.54 -13.15
C VAL A 134 14.91 -10.79 -12.30
N GLU A 135 14.41 -10.60 -11.09
CA GLU A 135 14.07 -11.64 -10.14
C GLU A 135 12.59 -11.55 -9.81
N GLU A 136 11.92 -12.69 -9.64
CA GLU A 136 10.55 -12.72 -9.15
C GLU A 136 10.52 -12.86 -7.63
N ARG A 137 9.71 -12.02 -6.99
CA ARG A 137 9.33 -12.19 -5.58
C ARG A 137 7.91 -12.68 -5.53
N ARG A 138 7.68 -13.81 -4.87
CA ARG A 138 6.37 -14.48 -4.80
C ARG A 138 5.92 -14.60 -3.36
N TRP A 139 4.61 -14.50 -3.16
CA TRP A 139 3.97 -14.67 -1.86
C TRP A 139 2.69 -15.48 -2.03
N LEU A 140 2.60 -16.59 -1.30
CA LEU A 140 1.42 -17.44 -1.24
C LEU A 140 0.54 -16.98 -0.09
N PHE A 141 -0.67 -16.51 -0.39
CA PHE A 141 -1.69 -16.18 0.60
C PHE A 141 -2.55 -17.41 0.88
N ARG A 142 -2.81 -17.73 2.15
CA ARG A 142 -3.64 -18.87 2.56
C ARG A 142 -4.46 -18.56 3.83
N LYS A 143 -5.76 -18.88 3.78
CA LYS A 143 -6.69 -18.73 4.90
C LYS A 143 -6.27 -19.56 6.12
#